data_AF-A0A6P1E558-F1
#
_entry.id   AF-A0A6P1E558-F1
#
_cell.length_a   1.000
_cell.length_b   1.000
_cell.length_c   1.000
_cell.angle_alpha   90.00
_cell.angle_beta   90.00
_cell.angle_gamma   90.00
#
_symmetry.space_group_name_H-M   'P 1'
#
loop_
_entity.id
_entity.type
_entity.pdbx_description
1 polymer ?
#
loop_
_entity_poly.entity_id
_entity_poly.type
_entity_poly.pdbx_seq_one_letter_code
_entity_poly.pdbx_strand_id
1 'polypeptide(L)'
;MINRPKVTDTLSKLVEKRLNSQKMYWSPEVDFDKGTPKYKRIDYVGFKPYTPDYEVEATSVELGDFVCYEVKSCMQDFESGNGLTFYGDHNYLVCTLELAEQLQNEIKIPSQINGVLVPNKSLTSLYLKFNFGINPESHRRRTASEMLWEIVKSHDRLKRLDKEALNLKEK
;
A
#
# COMPACT_ATOMS: atom_id res chain seq x y z
N MET A 1 4.07 -14.52 -22.48
CA MET A 1 3.84 -14.66 -21.02
C MET A 1 4.35 -13.39 -20.34
N ILE A 2 3.50 -12.68 -19.59
CA ILE A 2 3.94 -11.51 -18.82
C ILE A 2 4.92 -11.98 -17.73
N ASN A 3 6.07 -11.31 -17.61
CA ASN A 3 7.01 -11.58 -16.53
C ASN A 3 6.45 -10.96 -15.23
N ARG A 4 5.71 -11.77 -14.47
CA ARG A 4 5.03 -11.35 -13.23
C ARG A 4 5.97 -10.66 -12.24
N PRO A 5 7.15 -11.22 -11.88
CA PRO A 5 8.09 -10.54 -11.00
C PRO A 5 8.48 -9.13 -11.46
N LYS A 6 8.74 -8.95 -12.76
CA LYS A 6 9.09 -7.64 -13.31
C LYS A 6 7.94 -6.65 -13.25
N VAL A 7 6.70 -7.11 -13.47
CA VAL A 7 5.51 -6.26 -13.35
C VAL A 7 5.28 -5.86 -11.90
N THR A 8 5.36 -6.80 -10.96
CA THR A 8 5.25 -6.51 -9.52
C THR A 8 6.29 -5.48 -9.08
N ASP A 9 7.56 -5.67 -9.45
CA ASP A 9 8.65 -4.73 -9.15
C ASP A 9 8.39 -3.33 -9.75
N THR A 10 7.90 -3.27 -10.99
CA THR A 10 7.56 -1.99 -11.63
C THR A 10 6.44 -1.27 -10.91
N LEU A 11 5.34 -1.96 -10.59
CA LEU A 11 4.20 -1.37 -9.86
C LEU A 11 4.61 -0.91 -8.47
N SER A 12 5.38 -1.74 -7.76
CA SER A 12 5.95 -1.47 -6.43
C SER A 12 6.76 -0.17 -6.43
N LYS A 13 7.71 -0.02 -7.36
CA LYS A 13 8.50 1.22 -7.52
C LYS A 13 7.65 2.46 -7.79
N LEU A 14 6.53 2.31 -8.51
CA LEU A 14 5.62 3.41 -8.76
C LEU A 14 4.81 3.81 -7.51
N VAL A 15 4.46 2.85 -6.65
CA VAL A 15 3.86 3.13 -5.33
C VAL A 15 4.84 3.88 -4.45
N GLU A 16 6.09 3.41 -4.35
CA GLU A 16 7.14 4.07 -3.57
C GLU A 16 7.40 5.50 -4.05
N LYS A 17 7.50 5.69 -5.38
CA LYS A 17 7.65 7.02 -5.97
C LYS A 17 6.48 7.93 -5.60
N ARG A 18 5.24 7.43 -5.61
CA ARG A 18 4.06 8.18 -5.21
C ARG A 18 4.12 8.59 -3.74
N LEU A 19 4.37 7.63 -2.84
CA LEU A 19 4.50 7.85 -1.40
C LEU A 19 5.57 8.92 -1.08
N ASN A 20 6.73 8.81 -1.73
CA ASN A 20 7.82 9.79 -1.60
C ASN A 20 7.41 11.17 -2.12
N SER A 21 6.76 11.25 -3.29
CA SER A 21 6.30 12.53 -3.87
C SER A 21 5.27 13.24 -2.97
N GLN A 22 4.47 12.47 -2.23
CA GLN A 22 3.48 12.98 -1.28
C GLN A 22 4.08 13.28 0.11
N LYS A 23 5.40 13.06 0.27
CA LYS A 23 6.13 13.23 1.55
C LYS A 23 5.43 12.49 2.68
N MET A 24 5.05 11.24 2.45
CA MET A 24 4.45 10.37 3.46
C MET A 24 5.55 9.65 4.23
N TYR A 25 5.28 9.33 5.50
CA TYR A 25 6.05 8.35 6.24
C TYR A 25 5.52 6.96 5.90
N TRP A 26 6.34 6.02 5.43
CA TRP A 26 5.81 4.76 4.91
C TRP A 26 6.77 3.60 5.09
N SER A 27 6.25 2.38 4.97
CA SER A 27 7.03 1.16 4.91
C SER A 27 6.36 0.14 3.97
N PRO A 28 7.13 -0.69 3.24
CA PRO A 28 6.58 -1.85 2.58
C PRO A 28 6.36 -3.01 3.55
N GLU A 29 5.56 -3.99 3.12
CA GLU A 29 5.31 -5.24 3.82
C GLU A 29 4.93 -5.06 5.30
N VAL A 30 3.90 -4.25 5.55
CA VAL A 30 3.51 -3.92 6.92
C VAL A 30 2.67 -5.06 7.51
N ASP A 31 3.23 -5.72 8.53
CA ASP A 31 2.61 -6.85 9.22
C ASP A 31 1.63 -6.34 10.29
N PHE A 32 0.44 -6.94 10.38
CA PHE A 32 -0.53 -6.74 11.45
C PHE A 32 -0.86 -8.09 12.11
N ASP A 33 -1.11 -8.06 13.42
CA ASP A 33 -1.43 -9.25 14.24
C ASP A 33 -0.45 -10.43 14.05
N LYS A 34 0.83 -10.12 13.84
CA LYS A 34 1.88 -11.12 13.61
C LYS A 34 1.97 -12.12 14.76
N GLY A 35 2.04 -13.41 14.42
CA GLY A 35 2.06 -14.50 15.39
C GLY A 35 0.67 -14.93 15.86
N THR A 36 -0.40 -14.39 15.28
CA THR A 36 -1.78 -14.81 15.56
C THR A 36 -2.46 -15.41 14.31
N PRO A 37 -3.58 -16.15 14.47
CA PRO A 37 -4.39 -16.60 13.33
C PRO A 37 -4.99 -15.47 12.48
N LYS A 38 -5.01 -14.24 13.00
CA LYS A 38 -5.50 -13.05 12.29
C LYS A 38 -4.39 -12.33 11.51
N TYR A 39 -3.19 -12.89 11.43
CA TYR A 39 -2.06 -12.27 10.74
C TYR A 39 -2.42 -11.82 9.33
N LYS A 40 -2.06 -10.56 9.04
CA LYS A 40 -2.20 -9.93 7.72
C LYS A 40 -0.95 -9.13 7.41
N ARG A 41 -0.66 -8.99 6.12
CA ARG A 41 0.37 -8.11 5.60
C ARG A 41 -0.25 -7.24 4.53
N ILE A 42 0.02 -5.94 4.61
CA ILE A 42 -0.34 -4.95 3.59
C ILE A 42 0.94 -4.59 2.84
N ASP A 43 0.89 -4.56 1.51
CA ASP A 43 2.09 -4.34 0.69
C ASP A 43 2.76 -2.99 0.98
N TYR A 44 1.97 -1.92 1.11
CA TYR A 44 2.47 -0.62 1.53
C TYR A 44 1.47 0.10 2.43
N VAL A 45 1.97 0.71 3.51
CA VAL A 45 1.21 1.64 4.34
C VAL A 45 1.98 2.94 4.46
N GLY A 46 1.31 4.04 4.11
CA GLY A 46 1.80 5.40 4.27
C GLY A 46 0.98 6.17 5.30
N PHE A 47 1.64 7.09 5.99
CA PHE A 47 1.07 8.02 6.95
C PHE A 47 1.39 9.46 6.54
N LYS A 48 0.38 10.34 6.62
CA LYS A 48 0.52 11.78 6.46
C LYS A 48 -0.08 12.48 7.68
N PRO A 49 0.70 13.26 8.45
CA PRO A 49 0.12 14.01 9.57
C PRO A 49 -0.85 15.09 9.05
N TYR A 50 -1.85 15.39 9.87
CA TYR A 50 -2.77 16.50 9.61
C TYR A 50 -2.13 17.82 10.02
N THR A 51 -1.76 18.63 9.03
CA THR A 51 -1.04 19.90 9.21
C THR A 51 -1.65 20.99 8.31
N PRO A 52 -2.88 21.48 8.58
CA PRO A 52 -3.59 22.43 7.71
C PRO A 52 -2.81 23.73 7.49
N ASP A 53 -2.01 24.16 8.47
CA ASP A 53 -1.16 25.36 8.40
C ASP A 53 0.34 25.02 8.34
N TYR A 54 0.68 23.79 7.94
CA TYR A 54 2.06 23.25 7.97
C TYR A 54 2.71 23.19 9.36
N GLU A 55 1.93 23.42 10.41
CA GLU A 55 2.35 23.27 11.80
C GLU A 55 2.01 21.86 12.30
N VAL A 56 2.91 21.30 13.11
CA VAL A 56 2.71 20.01 13.76
C VAL A 56 2.25 20.27 15.18
N GLU A 57 1.04 19.81 15.48
CA GLU A 57 0.43 19.86 16.80
C GLU A 57 0.33 18.45 17.40
N ALA A 58 -0.01 18.38 18.69
CA ALA A 58 -0.28 17.10 19.35
C ALA A 58 -1.38 16.27 18.63
N THR A 59 -2.35 16.95 18.03
CA THR A 59 -3.47 16.34 17.28
C THR A 59 -3.08 15.91 15.86
N SER A 60 -1.97 16.39 15.30
CA SER A 60 -1.57 16.10 13.91
C SER A 60 -1.38 14.62 13.63
N VAL A 61 -0.97 13.85 14.65
CA VAL A 61 -0.84 12.40 14.55
C VAL A 61 -2.20 11.71 14.55
N GLU A 62 -3.07 12.07 15.48
CA GLU A 62 -4.39 11.45 15.64
C GLU A 62 -5.32 11.75 14.46
N LEU A 63 -5.25 12.97 13.95
CA LEU A 63 -6.04 13.43 12.80
C LEU A 63 -5.39 13.15 11.44
N GLY A 64 -4.14 12.65 11.43
CA GLY A 64 -3.43 12.32 10.20
C GLY A 64 -4.04 11.12 9.48
N ASP A 65 -3.75 10.97 8.19
CA ASP A 65 -4.32 9.95 7.32
C ASP A 65 -3.36 8.77 7.11
N PHE A 66 -3.93 7.57 7.07
CA PHE A 66 -3.25 6.35 6.64
C PHE A 66 -3.75 5.90 5.28
N VAL A 67 -2.81 5.62 4.39
CA VAL A 67 -3.09 5.15 3.02
C VAL A 67 -2.48 3.77 2.82
N CYS A 68 -3.31 2.80 2.45
CA CYS A 68 -2.89 1.43 2.16
C CYS A 68 -2.89 1.18 0.64
N TYR A 69 -1.88 0.46 0.17
CA TYR A 69 -1.79 -0.01 -1.21
C TYR A 69 -1.58 -1.52 -1.24
N GLU A 70 -2.28 -2.19 -2.14
CA GLU A 70 -2.16 -3.62 -2.45
C GLU A 70 -1.79 -3.78 -3.92
N VAL A 71 -0.68 -4.44 -4.22
CA VAL A 71 -0.12 -4.58 -5.57
C VAL A 71 -0.51 -5.93 -6.14
N LYS A 72 -1.26 -5.94 -7.24
CA LYS A 72 -1.65 -7.16 -7.97
C LYS A 72 -1.17 -7.12 -9.42
N SER A 73 -0.26 -8.02 -9.75
CA SER A 73 0.38 -8.09 -11.07
C SER A 73 -0.45 -8.82 -12.14
N CYS A 74 -1.37 -9.69 -11.71
CA CYS A 74 -2.26 -10.45 -12.59
C CYS A 74 -3.48 -11.00 -11.82
N MET A 75 -4.42 -11.65 -12.54
CA MET A 75 -5.59 -12.27 -11.91
C MET A 75 -5.23 -13.36 -10.90
N GLN A 76 -4.23 -14.21 -11.19
CA GLN A 76 -3.78 -15.24 -10.25
C GLN A 76 -3.26 -14.66 -8.94
N ASP A 77 -2.60 -13.50 -9.00
CA ASP A 77 -2.11 -12.78 -7.82
C ASP A 77 -3.29 -12.21 -7.02
N PHE A 78 -4.27 -11.64 -7.73
CA PHE A 78 -5.51 -11.12 -7.14
C PHE A 78 -6.32 -12.20 -6.42
N GLU A 79 -6.45 -13.38 -7.02
CA GLU A 79 -7.23 -14.51 -6.49
C GLU A 79 -6.44 -15.39 -5.52
N SER A 80 -5.18 -15.05 -5.20
CA SER A 80 -4.32 -15.86 -4.33
C SER A 80 -4.80 -15.96 -2.87
N GLY A 81 -5.78 -15.14 -2.46
CA GLY A 81 -6.24 -15.04 -1.07
C GLY A 81 -5.29 -14.26 -0.15
N ASN A 82 -4.15 -13.79 -0.67
CA ASN A 82 -3.23 -12.92 0.04
C ASN A 82 -3.56 -11.45 -0.21
N GLY A 83 -3.50 -10.63 0.84
CA GLY A 83 -3.73 -9.19 0.75
C GLY A 83 -5.22 -8.80 0.70
N LEU A 84 -5.52 -7.69 0.02
CA LEU A 84 -6.86 -7.07 -0.09
C LEU A 84 -7.56 -6.84 1.26
N THR A 85 -6.77 -6.76 2.34
CA THR A 85 -7.24 -6.54 3.70
C THR A 85 -6.71 -5.18 4.12
N PHE A 86 -7.57 -4.18 4.10
CA PHE A 86 -7.15 -2.79 4.26
C PHE A 86 -7.54 -2.23 5.63
N TYR A 87 -6.66 -1.43 6.22
CA TYR A 87 -6.90 -0.73 7.49
C TYR A 87 -6.71 0.79 7.39
N GLY A 88 -6.51 1.31 6.18
CA GLY A 88 -6.31 2.74 5.96
C GLY A 88 -7.62 3.52 5.87
N ASP A 89 -7.50 4.83 5.98
CA ASP A 89 -8.54 5.79 5.59
C ASP A 89 -8.76 5.79 4.09
N HIS A 90 -7.66 5.60 3.37
CA HIS A 90 -7.65 5.46 1.93
C HIS A 90 -6.98 4.16 1.51
N ASN A 91 -7.66 3.39 0.69
CA ASN A 91 -7.26 2.05 0.30
C ASN A 91 -7.28 1.93 -1.21
N TYR A 92 -6.16 1.50 -1.80
CA TYR A 92 -6.00 1.41 -3.24
C TYR A 92 -5.51 0.04 -3.68
N LEU A 93 -6.17 -0.51 -4.69
CA LEU A 93 -5.63 -1.59 -5.50
C LEU A 93 -4.70 -0.98 -6.57
N VAL A 94 -3.50 -1.51 -6.70
CA VAL A 94 -2.51 -1.11 -7.71
C VAL A 94 -2.30 -2.28 -8.66
N CYS A 95 -2.62 -2.10 -9.94
CA CYS A 95 -2.49 -3.16 -10.92
C CYS A 95 -2.20 -2.65 -12.34
N THR A 96 -2.03 -3.57 -13.28
CA THR A 96 -1.94 -3.21 -14.70
C THR A 96 -3.28 -2.69 -15.21
N LEU A 97 -3.27 -1.90 -16.29
CA LEU A 97 -4.49 -1.44 -16.93
C LEU A 97 -5.39 -2.62 -17.38
N GLU A 98 -4.77 -3.65 -17.96
CA GLU A 98 -5.44 -4.87 -18.41
C GLU A 98 -6.16 -5.58 -17.24
N LEU A 99 -5.48 -5.75 -16.10
CA LEU A 99 -6.11 -6.36 -14.92
C LEU A 99 -7.24 -5.49 -14.36
N ALA A 100 -7.05 -4.17 -14.31
CA ALA A 100 -8.09 -3.25 -13.84
C ALA A 100 -9.37 -3.36 -14.69
N GLU A 101 -9.24 -3.37 -16.01
CA GLU A 101 -10.37 -3.48 -16.93
C GLU A 101 -11.04 -4.86 -16.83
N GLN A 102 -10.25 -5.93 -16.70
CA GLN A 102 -10.78 -7.27 -16.47
C GLN A 102 -11.59 -7.36 -15.15
N LEU A 103 -11.05 -6.86 -14.04
CA LEU A 103 -11.73 -6.86 -12.74
C LEU A 103 -13.03 -6.05 -12.77
N GLN A 104 -13.06 -4.93 -13.50
CA GLN A 104 -14.28 -4.14 -13.69
C GLN A 104 -15.33 -4.89 -14.50
N ASN A 105 -14.93 -5.54 -15.59
CA ASN A 105 -15.82 -6.30 -16.47
C ASN A 105 -16.40 -7.53 -15.75
N GLU A 106 -15.60 -8.19 -14.91
CA GLU A 106 -16.00 -9.36 -14.12
C GLU A 106 -16.68 -9.01 -12.79
N ILE A 107 -16.84 -7.71 -12.46
CA ILE A 107 -17.44 -7.24 -11.20
C ILE A 107 -16.69 -7.82 -9.98
N LYS A 108 -15.36 -7.88 -10.07
CA LYS A 108 -14.47 -8.43 -9.03
C LYS A 108 -13.76 -7.36 -8.19
N ILE A 109 -14.06 -6.08 -8.42
CA ILE A 109 -13.42 -4.99 -7.67
C ILE A 109 -13.82 -5.07 -6.19
N PRO A 110 -12.86 -5.05 -5.24
CA PRO A 110 -13.17 -5.10 -3.81
C PRO A 110 -14.02 -3.90 -3.37
N SER A 111 -14.96 -4.12 -2.45
CA SER A 111 -15.82 -3.05 -1.93
C SER A 111 -15.16 -2.12 -0.91
N GLN A 112 -13.99 -2.51 -0.37
CA GLN A 112 -13.30 -1.81 0.71
C GLN A 112 -12.17 -0.88 0.22
N ILE A 113 -12.14 -0.56 -1.08
CA ILE A 113 -11.15 0.33 -1.69
C ILE A 113 -11.78 1.62 -2.19
N ASN A 114 -11.02 2.71 -2.10
CA ASN A 114 -11.39 4.03 -2.62
C ASN A 114 -11.13 4.14 -4.13
N GLY A 115 -10.27 3.27 -4.68
CA GLY A 115 -10.05 3.24 -6.11
C GLY A 115 -8.97 2.29 -6.59
N VAL A 116 -8.85 2.23 -7.91
CA VAL A 116 -7.84 1.43 -8.62
C VAL A 116 -6.85 2.36 -9.29
N LEU A 117 -5.58 2.18 -8.93
CA LEU A 117 -4.44 2.90 -9.50
C LEU A 117 -3.76 2.03 -10.54
N VAL A 118 -3.46 2.62 -11.70
CA VAL A 118 -2.75 1.94 -12.80
C VAL A 118 -1.59 2.80 -13.29
N PRO A 119 -0.52 2.19 -13.86
CA PRO A 119 0.59 2.95 -14.40
C PRO A 119 0.18 3.73 -15.65
N ASN A 120 0.74 4.93 -15.82
CA ASN A 120 0.66 5.67 -17.08
C ASN A 120 1.45 4.96 -18.19
N LYS A 121 1.22 5.35 -19.45
CA LYS A 121 1.87 4.72 -20.62
C LYS A 121 3.41 4.75 -20.56
N SER A 122 3.99 5.78 -19.95
CA SER A 122 5.44 5.92 -19.82
C SER A 122 6.03 5.19 -18.62
N LEU A 123 5.21 4.52 -17.80
CA LEU A 123 5.62 3.82 -16.57
C LEU A 123 6.40 4.73 -15.60
N THR A 124 5.97 5.99 -15.49
CA THR A 124 6.61 7.00 -14.64
C THR A 124 5.77 7.43 -13.45
N SER A 125 4.46 7.20 -13.48
CA SER A 125 3.55 7.49 -12.37
C SER A 125 2.31 6.60 -12.41
N LEU A 126 1.60 6.53 -11.28
CA LEU A 126 0.26 5.96 -11.18
C LEU A 126 -0.78 7.05 -11.37
N TYR A 127 -1.89 6.71 -12.04
CA TYR A 127 -3.09 7.54 -12.09
C TYR A 127 -4.31 6.73 -11.65
N LEU A 128 -5.33 7.44 -11.15
CA LEU A 128 -6.58 6.84 -10.71
C LEU A 128 -7.43 6.48 -11.92
N LYS A 129 -7.60 5.18 -12.19
CA LYS A 129 -8.42 4.68 -13.29
C LYS A 129 -9.88 4.60 -12.88
N PHE A 130 -10.14 4.09 -11.69
CA PHE A 130 -11.47 4.02 -11.09
C PHE A 130 -11.46 4.73 -9.74
N ASN A 131 -12.41 5.62 -9.55
CA ASN A 131 -12.60 6.36 -8.31
C ASN A 131 -13.97 5.98 -7.73
N PHE A 132 -13.97 5.33 -6.57
CA PHE A 132 -15.19 4.95 -5.86
C PHE A 132 -15.54 5.97 -4.76
N GLY A 133 -14.78 7.05 -4.67
CA GLY A 133 -14.99 8.13 -3.73
C GLY A 133 -14.32 7.90 -2.38
N ILE A 134 -14.41 8.93 -1.54
CA ILE A 134 -14.16 8.82 -0.12
C ILE A 134 -15.41 8.17 0.46
N ASN A 135 -15.27 6.99 1.06
CA ASN A 135 -16.33 6.51 1.93
C ASN A 135 -16.47 7.56 3.05
N PRO A 136 -17.65 8.17 3.25
CA PRO A 136 -17.84 9.16 4.31
C PRO A 136 -17.47 8.61 5.69
N GLU A 137 -17.48 7.28 5.85
CA GLU A 137 -16.90 6.59 6.98
C GLU A 137 -15.51 6.05 6.62
N SER A 138 -14.48 6.53 7.31
CA SER A 138 -13.14 5.96 7.21
C SER A 138 -13.18 4.45 7.45
N HIS A 139 -12.48 3.69 6.60
CA HIS A 139 -12.29 2.26 6.80
C HIS A 139 -11.20 1.95 7.83
N ARG A 140 -10.60 2.96 8.47
CA ARG A 140 -9.60 2.77 9.50
C ARG A 140 -10.17 1.94 10.65
N ARG A 141 -9.54 0.81 10.92
CA ARG A 141 -9.95 -0.13 12.00
C ARG A 141 -8.95 -0.19 13.15
N ARG A 142 -7.81 0.48 13.02
CA ARG A 142 -6.70 0.48 13.99
C ARG A 142 -6.40 1.90 14.45
N THR A 143 -5.84 2.03 15.64
CA THR A 143 -5.45 3.34 16.19
C THR A 143 -4.24 3.91 15.43
N ALA A 144 -4.07 5.23 15.45
CA ALA A 144 -2.92 5.87 14.80
C ALA A 144 -1.59 5.36 15.37
N SER A 145 -1.52 5.18 16.69
CA SER A 145 -0.34 4.66 17.38
C SER A 145 0.00 3.23 16.96
N GLU A 146 -0.99 2.35 16.83
CA GLU A 146 -0.79 0.98 16.34
C GLU A 146 -0.29 0.98 14.89
N MET A 147 -0.96 1.70 14.00
CA MET A 147 -0.58 1.79 12.59
C MET A 147 0.85 2.32 12.41
N LEU A 148 1.21 3.40 13.12
CA LEU A 148 2.56 3.96 13.12
C LEU A 148 3.58 2.96 13.64
N TRP A 149 3.26 2.26 14.73
CA TRP A 149 4.17 1.27 15.30
C TRP A 149 4.46 0.12 14.32
N GLU A 150 3.46 -0.36 13.57
CA GLU A 150 3.68 -1.38 12.55
C GLU A 150 4.52 -0.88 11.37
N ILE A 151 4.35 0.39 10.95
CA ILE A 151 5.22 1.03 9.95
C ILE A 151 6.67 1.05 10.44
N VAL A 152 6.91 1.51 11.68
CA VAL A 152 8.27 1.59 12.26
C VAL A 152 8.91 0.20 12.33
N LYS A 153 8.20 -0.79 12.88
CA LYS A 153 8.72 -2.16 12.98
C LYS A 153 9.06 -2.77 11.63
N SER A 154 8.21 -2.54 10.63
CA SER A 154 8.41 -3.08 9.28
C SER A 154 9.61 -2.42 8.59
N HIS A 155 9.77 -1.11 8.76
CA HIS A 155 10.92 -0.36 8.25
C HIS A 155 12.25 -0.86 8.84
N ASP A 156 12.28 -1.09 10.16
CA ASP A 156 13.46 -1.60 10.84
C ASP A 156 13.76 -3.06 10.49
N ARG A 157 12.72 -3.89 10.30
CA ARG A 157 12.88 -5.28 9.84
C ARG A 157 13.57 -5.32 8.48
N LEU A 158 13.11 -4.50 7.54
CA LEU A 158 13.67 -4.47 6.18
C LEU A 158 15.13 -3.99 6.17
N LYS A 159 15.45 -2.94 6.95
CA LYS A 159 16.85 -2.51 7.12
C LYS A 159 17.77 -3.60 7.65
N ARG A 160 17.28 -4.50 8.52
CA ARG A 160 18.07 -5.64 9.03
C ARG A 160 18.29 -6.67 7.94
N LEU A 161 17.24 -7.04 7.21
CA LEU A 161 17.32 -7.98 6.09
C LEU A 161 18.27 -7.51 5.00
N ASP A 162 18.25 -6.22 4.66
CA ASP A 162 19.17 -5.63 3.67
C ASP A 162 20.63 -5.74 4.11
N LYS A 163 20.90 -5.43 5.39
CA LYS A 163 22.25 -5.58 5.97
C LYS A 163 22.73 -7.03 5.96
N GLU A 164 21.87 -7.96 6.31
CA GLU A 164 22.19 -9.40 6.29
C GLU A 164 22.47 -9.88 4.85
N ALA A 165 21.67 -9.45 3.88
CA ALA A 165 21.86 -9.77 2.47
C ALA A 165 23.17 -9.17 1.90
N LEU A 166 23.55 -7.96 2.31
CA LEU A 166 24.84 -7.35 1.98
C LEU A 166 26.00 -8.18 2.54
N ASN A 167 25.95 -8.53 3.82
CA ASN A 167 27.00 -9.32 4.48
C ASN A 167 27.19 -10.72 3.87
N LEU A 168 26.14 -11.30 3.28
CA LEU A 168 26.22 -12.59 2.58
C LEU A 168 26.86 -12.48 1.19
N LYS A 169 26.81 -11.33 0.52
CA LYS A 169 27.43 -11.10 -0.79
C LYS A 169 28.93 -10.81 -0.69
N GLU A 170 29.40 -10.39 0.47
CA GLU A 170 30.81 -10.07 0.75
C GLU A 170 31.63 -11.28 1.24
N LYS A 171 30.99 -12.45 1.39
CA LYS A 171 31.63 -13.74 1.73
C LYS A 171 31.70 -14.64 0.50
#